data_AF-F0G7I9-F1
#
_entry.id   AF-F0G7I9-F1
#
_cell.length_a   1.000
_cell.length_b   1.000
_cell.length_c   1.000
_cell.angle_alpha   90.00
_cell.angle_beta   90.00
_cell.angle_gamma   90.00
#
_symmetry.space_group_name_H-M   'P 1'
#
loop_
_entity.id
_entity.type
_entity.pdbx_description
1 polymer ?
#
loop_
_entity_poly.entity_id
_entity_poly.type
_entity_poly.pdbx_seq_one_letter_code
_entity_poly.pdbx_strand_id
1 'polypeptide(L)' 'MDSLITAAARALAVGDALGALNRVALRDDAPALALRGIAMAQLGDFER' A
#
# COMPACT_ATOMS: atom_id res chain seq x y z
N MET A 1 -18.04 -0.54 0.28
CA MET A 1 -16.69 -1.12 0.54
C MET A 1 -15.74 -0.46 -0.45
N ASP A 2 -14.71 0.23 0.01
CA ASP A 2 -13.86 1.07 -0.84
C ASP A 2 -12.88 0.19 -1.65
N SER A 3 -13.26 -0.12 -2.89
CA SER A 3 -12.59 -1.12 -3.74
C SER A 3 -11.10 -0.84 -3.96
N LEU A 4 -10.68 0.42 -3.86
CA LEU A 4 -9.27 0.83 -4.01
C LEU A 4 -8.42 0.41 -2.80
N ILE A 5 -8.96 0.50 -1.59
CA ILE A 5 -8.27 0.07 -0.36
C ILE A 5 -8.06 -1.44 -0.37
N THR A 6 -9.09 -2.21 -0.75
CA THR A 6 -8.97 -3.67 -0.86
C THR A 6 -7.98 -4.07 -1.96
N ALA A 7 -7.95 -3.38 -3.09
CA ALA A 7 -6.97 -3.63 -4.16
C ALA A 7 -5.54 -3.30 -3.72
N ALA A 8 -5.34 -2.21 -2.98
CA ALA A 8 -4.04 -1.84 -2.43
C ALA A 8 -3.56 -2.85 -1.37
N ALA A 9 -4.44 -3.27 -0.46
CA ALA A 9 -4.13 -4.30 0.54
C ALA A 9 -3.76 -5.64 -0.13
N ARG A 10 -4.47 -6.03 -1.20
CA ARG A 10 -4.15 -7.25 -1.96
C ARG A 10 -2.82 -7.15 -2.69
N ALA A 11 -2.47 -5.98 -3.23
CA ALA A 11 -1.17 -5.72 -3.84
C ALA A 11 -0.03 -5.84 -2.80
N LEU A 12 -0.22 -5.30 -1.59
CA LEU A 12 0.74 -5.49 -0.49
C LEU A 12 0.92 -6.97 -0.13
N ALA A 13 -0.16 -7.74 -0.08
CA ALA A 13 -0.11 -9.15 0.28
C ALA A 13 0.66 -10.04 -0.72
N VAL A 14 0.78 -9.59 -1.97
CA VAL A 14 1.56 -10.30 -3.01
C VAL A 14 2.97 -9.72 -3.19
N GLY A 15 3.39 -8.79 -2.32
CA GLY A 15 4.70 -8.12 -2.38
C GLY A 15 4.76 -6.92 -3.34
N ASP A 16 3.63 -6.52 -3.95
CA ASP A 16 3.54 -5.35 -4.82
C ASP A 16 3.30 -4.06 -4.02
N ALA A 17 4.33 -3.63 -3.30
CA ALA A 17 4.32 -2.39 -2.51
C ALA A 17 4.14 -1.14 -3.37
N LEU A 18 4.74 -1.11 -4.57
CA LEU A 18 4.60 0.01 -5.51
C LEU A 18 3.18 0.14 -6.06
N GLY A 19 2.55 -0.96 -6.46
CA GLY A 19 1.17 -0.95 -6.94
C GLY A 19 0.17 -0.61 -5.82
N ALA A 20 0.46 -0.99 -4.57
CA ALA A 20 -0.32 -0.52 -3.44
C ALA A 20 -0.20 0.99 -3.26
N LEU A 21 1.03 1.53 -3.24
CA LEU A 21 1.31 2.96 -3.12
C LEU A 21 0.63 3.77 -4.21
N ASN A 22 0.67 3.34 -5.47
CA ASN A 22 0.05 4.06 -6.58
C ASN A 22 -1.48 4.21 -6.40
N ARG A 23 -2.13 3.18 -5.84
CA ARG A 23 -3.58 3.20 -5.58
C ARG A 23 -3.99 4.12 -4.42
N VAL A 24 -3.09 4.36 -3.47
CA VAL A 24 -3.33 5.20 -2.29
C VAL A 24 -2.60 6.54 -2.34
N ALA A 25 -1.76 6.80 -3.34
CA ALA A 25 -0.95 8.02 -3.45
C ALA A 25 -1.80 9.29 -3.57
N LEU A 26 -2.97 9.19 -4.20
CA LEU A 26 -3.94 10.27 -4.35
C LEU A 26 -4.92 10.39 -3.17
N ARG A 27 -4.76 9.56 -2.13
CA ARG A 27 -5.66 9.49 -0.97
C ARG A 27 -4.92 9.81 0.31
N ASP A 28 -5.52 10.67 1.12
CA ASP A 28 -5.02 11.05 2.45
C ASP A 28 -5.91 10.48 3.58
N ASP A 29 -6.72 9.47 3.27
CA ASP A 29 -7.56 8.79 4.23
C ASP A 29 -6.70 8.01 5.26
N ALA A 30 -7.18 7.88 6.50
CA ALA A 30 -6.55 7.06 7.53
C ALA A 30 -6.15 5.63 7.06
N PRO A 31 -7.00 4.86 6.34
CA PRO A 31 -6.61 3.56 5.79
C PRO A 31 -5.57 3.65 4.66
N ALA A 32 -5.57 4.73 3.88
CA ALA A 32 -4.57 4.96 2.83
C ALA A 32 -3.19 5.21 3.44
N LEU A 33 -3.11 6.03 4.51
CA LEU A 33 -1.87 6.28 5.25
C LEU A 33 -1.33 5.00 5.91
N ALA A 34 -2.20 4.17 6.51
CA ALA A 34 -1.78 2.89 7.08
C ALA A 34 -1.16 1.97 6.02
N LEU A 35 -1.80 1.85 4.85
CA LEU A 35 -1.28 1.05 3.73
C LEU A 35 0.04 1.61 3.16
N ARG A 36 0.21 2.95 3.12
CA ARG A 36 1.50 3.56 2.72
C ARG A 36 2.62 3.19 3.67
N GLY A 37 2.38 3.22 4.98
CA GLY A 37 3.36 2.82 5.99
C GLY A 37 3.77 1.35 5.84
N ILE A 38 2.81 0.45 5.64
CA ILE A 38 3.07 -0.98 5.39
C ILE A 38 3.88 -1.17 4.10
N ALA A 39 3.53 -0.46 3.03
CA ALA A 39 4.24 -0.51 1.76
C ALA A 39 5.70 -0.06 1.90
N MET A 40 5.94 1.04 2.62
CA MET A 40 7.29 1.57 2.87
C MET A 40 8.12 0.61 3.73
N ALA A 41 7.51 -0.04 4.73
CA ALA A 41 8.18 -1.07 5.53
C ALA A 41 8.63 -2.26 4.67
N GLN A 42 7.78 -2.73 3.74
CA GLN A 42 8.15 -3.80 2.80
C GLN A 42 9.26 -3.40 1.84
N LEU A 43 9.28 -2.15 1.34
CA LEU A 43 10.35 -1.65 0.49
C LEU A 43 11.69 -1.54 1.23
N GLY A 44 11.69 -1.09 2.48
CA GLY A 44 12.89 -1.03 3.31
C GLY A 44 13.44 -2.41 3.69
N ASP A 45 12.60 -3.44 3.72
CA ASP A 45 13.04 -4.84 3.86
C ASP A 45 13.62 -5.39 2.55
N PHE A 46 13.16 -4.88 1.40
CA PHE A 46 13.64 -5.26 0.06
C PHE A 46 15.04 -4.73 -0.29
N GLU A 47 15.52 -3.67 0.37
CA GLU A 47 16.86 -3.09 0.15
C GLU A 47 17.99 -3.77 0.97
N ARG A 48 17.71 -4.87 1.69
CA ARG A 48 18.73 -5.63 2.44
C ARG A 48 19.34 -6.78 1.66
#